data_AF-A0A2N9NEI0-F1
#
_entry.id   AF-A0A2N9NEI0-F1
#
_cell.length_a   1.000
_cell.length_b   1.000
_cell.length_c   1.000
_cell.angle_alpha   90.00
_cell.angle_beta   90.00
_cell.angle_gamma   90.00
#
_symmetry.space_group_name_H-M   'P 1'
#
loop_
_entity.id
_entity.type
_entity.pdbx_description
1 polymer ?
#
loop_
_entity_poly.entity_id
_entity_poly.type
_entity_poly.pdbx_seq_one_letter_code
_entity_poly.pdbx_strand_id
1 'polypeptide(L)' 'MLAFRRAECSNSVLQASLRALRPDSTYQVEFISESLARTQRNLPGSRLMSDFELRLPTRGSSLLVRYQRLNVPR' A
#
# COMPACT_ATOMS: atom_id res chain seq x y z
N MET A 1 4.36 -2.56 5.44
CA MET A 1 5.20 -1.53 4.77
C MET A 1 4.89 -0.18 5.40
N LEU A 2 5.89 0.68 5.55
CA LEU A 2 5.73 2.06 6.02
C LEU A 2 6.17 3.00 4.90
N ALA A 3 5.35 3.98 4.58
CA ALA A 3 5.67 5.04 3.62
C ALA A 3 5.63 6.40 4.32
N PHE A 4 6.58 7.26 4.01
CA PHE A 4 6.72 8.59 4.62
C PHE A 4 6.81 9.64 3.53
N ARG A 5 6.04 10.71 3.66
CA ARG A 5 6.19 11.91 2.84
C ARG A 5 6.87 12.99 3.67
N ARG A 6 8.10 13.33 3.31
CA ARG A 6 8.86 14.45 3.92
C ARG A 6 8.11 15.78 3.73
N ALA A 7 8.33 16.74 4.64
CA ALA A 7 7.62 18.02 4.64
C ALA A 7 7.90 18.86 3.37
N GLU A 8 9.11 18.75 2.84
CA GLU A 8 9.61 19.41 1.63
C GLU A 8 9.24 18.69 0.33
N CYS A 9 8.63 17.49 0.40
CA CYS A 9 8.32 16.70 -0.78
C CYS A 9 7.07 17.23 -1.51
N SER A 10 7.25 17.73 -2.73
CA SER A 10 6.18 18.23 -3.60
C SER A 10 5.25 17.12 -4.10
N ASN A 11 5.77 15.91 -4.31
CA ASN A 11 5.02 14.78 -4.85
C ASN A 11 4.12 14.13 -3.79
N SER A 12 2.83 13.99 -4.10
CA SER A 12 1.82 13.34 -3.24
C SER A 12 1.63 11.85 -3.57
N VAL A 13 2.27 11.36 -4.61
CA VAL A 13 2.22 9.98 -5.07
C VAL A 13 3.61 9.37 -4.96
N LEU A 14 3.68 8.17 -4.39
CA LEU A 14 4.85 7.33 -4.35
C LEU A 14 4.53 6.03 -5.10
N GLN A 15 5.34 5.70 -6.10
CA GLN A 15 5.31 4.37 -6.71
C GLN A 15 6.31 3.48 -5.97
N ALA A 16 5.82 2.36 -5.44
CA ALA A 16 6.63 1.36 -4.76
C ALA A 16 6.30 -0.03 -5.30
N SER A 17 7.20 -0.98 -5.09
CA SER A 17 7.01 -2.38 -5.48
C SER A 17 7.27 -3.26 -4.27
N LEU A 18 6.29 -4.09 -3.91
CA LEU A 18 6.50 -5.14 -2.94
C LEU A 18 7.27 -6.29 -3.59
N ARG A 19 8.09 -7.00 -2.81
CA ARG A 19 8.84 -8.17 -3.25
C ARG A 19 8.36 -9.41 -2.50
N ALA A 20 8.70 -10.59 -3.03
CA ALA A 20 8.39 -11.88 -2.43
C ALA A 20 6.87 -12.15 -2.20
N LEU A 21 6.01 -11.60 -3.07
CA LEU A 21 4.59 -11.96 -3.12
C LEU A 21 4.37 -13.07 -4.15
N ARG A 22 3.25 -13.79 -4.04
CA ARG A 22 2.80 -14.70 -5.09
C ARG A 22 2.00 -13.89 -6.12
N PRO A 23 2.41 -13.84 -7.41
CA PRO A 23 1.79 -12.97 -8.40
C PRO A 23 0.32 -13.29 -8.64
N ASP A 24 -0.03 -14.59 -8.66
CA ASP A 24 -1.38 -15.08 -8.96
C ASP A 24 -2.33 -15.09 -7.75
N SER A 25 -1.86 -14.62 -6.59
CA SER A 25 -2.67 -14.55 -5.38
C SER A 25 -3.29 -13.17 -5.19
N THR A 26 -4.49 -13.12 -4.64
CA THR A 26 -5.13 -11.87 -4.21
C THR A 26 -4.75 -11.55 -2.77
N TYR A 27 -4.43 -10.30 -2.52
CA TYR A 27 -4.10 -9.77 -1.20
C TYR A 27 -5.15 -8.74 -0.80
N GLN A 28 -5.61 -8.84 0.44
CA GLN A 28 -6.32 -7.76 1.09
C GLN A 28 -5.29 -6.77 1.61
N VAL A 29 -5.41 -5.51 1.19
CA VAL A 29 -4.49 -4.43 1.51
C VAL A 29 -5.24 -3.37 2.27
N GLU A 30 -4.75 -3.06 3.48
CA GLU A 30 -5.28 -2.04 4.37
C GLU A 30 -4.31 -0.86 4.41
N PHE A 31 -4.83 0.35 4.19
CA PHE A 31 -4.12 1.62 4.25
C PHE A 31 -4.57 2.37 5.51
N ILE A 32 -3.63 2.68 6.39
CA ILE A 32 -3.87 3.34 7.68
C ILE A 32 -3.12 4.67 7.67
N SER A 33 -3.87 5.76 7.67
CA SER A 33 -3.34 7.13 7.70
C SER A 33 -2.96 7.58 9.12
N GLU A 34 -2.34 8.75 9.23
CA GLU A 34 -2.01 9.41 10.51
C GLU A 34 -3.22 9.59 11.44
N SER A 35 -4.40 9.90 10.88
CA SER A 35 -5.63 10.04 11.69
C SER A 35 -6.23 8.68 12.09
N LEU A 36 -5.52 7.58 11.85
CA LEU A 36 -5.97 6.20 11.99
C LEU A 36 -7.18 5.84 11.11
N ALA A 37 -7.56 6.71 10.16
CA ALA A 37 -8.56 6.37 9.15
C ALA A 37 -8.03 5.23 8.28
N ARG A 38 -8.89 4.22 8.08
CA ARG A 38 -8.56 2.97 7.40
C ARG A 38 -9.35 2.84 6.11
N THR A 39 -8.67 2.42 5.05
CA THR A 39 -9.33 1.98 3.81
C THR A 39 -8.76 0.64 3.39
N GLN A 40 -9.57 -0.17 2.71
CA GLN A 40 -9.17 -1.52 2.34
C GLN A 40 -9.51 -1.82 0.89
N ARG A 41 -8.64 -2.56 0.21
CA ARG A 41 -8.83 -3.01 -1.18
C ARG A 41 -8.24 -4.39 -1.37
N ASN A 42 -8.84 -5.17 -2.27
CA ASN A 42 -8.25 -6.42 -2.72
C ASN A 42 -7.44 -6.16 -3.98
N LEU A 43 -6.15 -6.53 -3.98
CA LEU A 43 -5.23 -6.29 -5.08
C LEU A 43 -4.48 -7.60 -5.43
N PRO A 44 -4.26 -7.90 -6.72
CA PRO A 44 -3.46 -9.04 -7.11
C PRO A 44 -1.99 -8.81 -6.75
N GLY A 45 -1.28 -9.89 -6.41
CA GLY A 45 0.14 -9.86 -6.06
C GLY A 45 0.99 -9.27 -7.18
N SER A 46 0.68 -9.58 -8.43
CA SER A 46 1.35 -9.00 -9.61
C SER A 46 1.32 -7.47 -9.60
N ARG A 47 0.16 -6.86 -9.36
CA ARG A 47 0.01 -5.40 -9.28
C ARG A 47 0.75 -4.79 -8.09
N LEU A 48 0.77 -5.50 -6.96
CA LEU A 48 1.55 -5.06 -5.79
C LEU A 48 3.06 -5.09 -6.04
N MET A 49 3.51 -5.90 -7.00
CA MET A 49 4.92 -6.03 -7.38
C MET A 49 5.34 -5.07 -8.50
N SER A 50 4.44 -4.65 -9.39
CA SER A 50 4.77 -3.76 -10.53
C SER A 50 4.39 -2.30 -10.31
N ASP A 51 3.13 -2.04 -9.95
CA ASP A 51 2.49 -0.72 -10.10
C ASP A 51 1.75 -0.31 -8.82
N PHE A 52 2.40 -0.48 -7.67
CA PHE A 52 1.76 -0.18 -6.40
C PHE A 52 1.93 1.30 -6.04
N GLU A 53 0.94 2.10 -6.44
CA GLU A 53 0.83 3.51 -6.09
C GLU A 53 0.31 3.70 -4.66
N LEU A 54 1.00 4.56 -3.91
CA LEU A 54 0.60 5.05 -2.61
C LEU A 54 0.35 6.54 -2.69
N ARG A 55 -0.78 6.98 -2.14
CA ARG A 55 -1.16 8.41 -2.10
C ARG A 55 -1.01 8.93 -0.68
N LEU A 56 -0.13 9.89 -0.50
CA LEU A 56 0.13 10.61 0.75
C LEU A 56 -0.12 12.10 0.50
N PRO A 57 -1.39 12.56 0.55
CA PRO A 57 -1.76 13.93 0.15
C PRO A 57 -1.19 15.00 1.09
N THR A 58 -1.01 14.66 2.36
CA THR A 58 -0.47 15.57 3.39
C THR A 58 1.06 15.51 3.41
N ARG A 59 1.71 16.67 3.50
CA ARG A 59 3.18 16.74 3.68
C ARG A 59 3.54 16.44 5.13
N GLY A 60 4.70 15.84 5.36
CA GLY A 60 5.15 15.49 6.72
C GLY A 60 4.32 14.38 7.38
N SER A 61 3.68 13.50 6.58
CA SER A 61 2.82 12.42 7.07
C SER A 61 3.37 11.05 6.72
N SER A 62 2.86 10.02 7.39
CA SER A 62 3.11 8.63 7.08
C SER A 62 1.84 7.88 6.67
N LEU A 63 2.06 6.70 6.11
CA LEU A 63 1.03 5.73 5.74
C LEU A 63 1.53 4.33 6.11
N LEU A 64 0.79 3.66 6.99
CA LEU A 64 1.00 2.24 7.27
C LEU A 64 0.17 1.42 6.29
N VAL A 65 0.85 0.54 5.56
CA VAL A 65 0.21 -0.41 4.66
C VAL A 65 0.40 -1.82 5.20
N ARG A 66 -0.72 -2.47 5.51
CA ARG A 66 -0.78 -3.89 5.89
C ARG A 66 -1.35 -4.68 4.73
N TYR A 67 -0.85 -5.89 4.53
CA TYR A 67 -1.39 -6.78 3.51
C TYR A 67 -1.36 -8.21 3.98
N GLN A 68 -2.40 -8.96 3.60
CA GLN A 68 -2.49 -10.39 3.85
C GLN A 68 -3.04 -11.10 2.64
N ARG A 69 -2.48 -12.27 2.32
CA ARG A 69 -3.01 -13.10 1.23
C ARG A 69 -4.40 -13.59 1.62
N LEU A 70 -5.38 -13.41 0.74
CA LEU A 70 -6.68 -14.03 0.91
C LEU A 70 -6.54 -15.52 0.65
N ASN A 71 -6.88 -16.35 1.63
CA ASN A 71 -7.05 -17.77 1.39
C ASN A 71 -8.38 -17.95 0.67
N VAL A 72 -8.33 -18.33 -0.60
CA VAL A 72 -9.49 -18.91 -1.26
C VAL A 72 -9.60 -20.34 -0.71
N PRO A 73 -10.71 -20.72 -0.06
CA PRO A 73 -10.95 -22.11 0.29
C PRO A 73 -10.86 -22.95 -0.99
N ARG A 74 -10.08 -24.03 -0.96
CA ARG A 74 -10.04 -25.01 -2.04
C ARG A 74 -11.32 -25.81 -2.09
#